data_AF-A0A1M2V351-F1
#
_entry.id   AF-A0A1M2V351-F1
#
_cell.length_a   1.000
_cell.length_b   1.000
_cell.length_c   1.000
_cell.angle_alpha   90.00
_cell.angle_beta   90.00
_cell.angle_gamma   90.00
#
_symmetry.space_group_name_H-M   'P 1'
#
loop_
_entity.id
_entity.type
_entity.pdbx_description
1 polymer ?
#
loop_
_entity_poly.entity_id
_entity_poly.type
_entity_poly.pdbx_seq_one_letter_code
_entity_poly.pdbx_strand_id
1 'polypeptide(L)'
;MPDTLAPTAAPGARTPMPRSGAVTPLESQVGGHPGVLASEDGSLLIKPALEHEVAFYHSLSTDPGFAPLRPFVPKFYGTLRLEGQVDESAPAPEQGGPLVVVDTVPDGEKDECN
;
A
#
# COMPACT_ATOMS: atom_id res chain seq x y z
N MET A 1 40.61 -18.02 -42.49
CA MET A 1 39.77 -18.39 -41.33
C MET A 1 40.67 -19.11 -40.33
N PRO A 2 40.89 -18.52 -39.15
CA PRO A 2 40.28 -19.13 -37.97
C PRO A 2 39.45 -18.15 -37.12
N ASP A 3 38.58 -18.77 -36.34
CA ASP A 3 37.39 -18.27 -35.68
C ASP A 3 37.58 -17.20 -34.58
N THR A 4 36.61 -16.30 -34.57
CA THR A 4 36.30 -15.31 -33.53
C THR A 4 35.91 -16.00 -32.23
N LEU A 5 36.64 -15.75 -31.14
CA LEU A 5 36.23 -16.10 -29.78
C LEU A 5 35.14 -15.12 -29.29
N ALA A 6 33.95 -15.65 -29.02
CA ALA A 6 32.89 -14.95 -28.29
C ALA A 6 33.20 -14.87 -26.79
N PRO A 7 32.83 -13.78 -26.08
CA PRO A 7 33.00 -13.71 -24.65
C PRO A 7 31.96 -14.58 -23.92
N THR A 8 32.46 -15.41 -23.01
CA THR A 8 31.69 -16.23 -22.08
C THR A 8 30.89 -15.34 -21.12
N ALA A 9 29.56 -15.47 -21.12
CA ALA A 9 28.68 -14.78 -20.19
C ALA A 9 28.68 -15.51 -18.83
N ALA A 10 29.05 -14.78 -17.77
CA ALA A 10 29.00 -15.28 -16.41
C ALA A 10 27.54 -15.55 -15.95
N PRO A 11 27.26 -16.66 -15.25
CA PRO A 11 25.93 -16.94 -14.75
C PRO A 11 25.70 -16.27 -13.38
N GLY A 12 24.54 -15.64 -13.21
CA GLY A 12 23.95 -15.45 -11.89
C GLY A 12 24.08 -14.07 -11.27
N ALA A 13 23.86 -12.98 -12.03
CA ALA A 13 23.35 -11.77 -11.40
C ALA A 13 21.90 -12.04 -10.96
N ARG A 14 21.71 -12.34 -9.67
CA ARG A 14 20.39 -12.32 -9.05
C ARG A 14 19.88 -10.88 -9.16
N THR A 15 18.96 -10.64 -10.09
CA THR A 15 18.23 -9.37 -10.14
C THR A 15 17.62 -9.15 -8.76
N PRO A 16 17.96 -8.08 -8.02
CA PRO A 16 17.26 -7.77 -6.80
C PRO A 16 15.79 -7.59 -7.19
N MET A 17 14.91 -8.37 -6.58
CA MET A 17 13.48 -8.17 -6.78
C MET A 17 13.16 -6.72 -6.37
N PRO A 18 12.37 -5.98 -7.16
CA PRO A 18 12.00 -4.62 -6.80
C PRO A 18 11.38 -4.67 -5.40
N ARG A 19 11.91 -3.87 -4.48
CA ARG A 19 11.36 -3.77 -3.13
C ARG A 19 10.02 -3.06 -3.26
N SER A 20 8.95 -3.85 -3.31
CA SER A 20 7.57 -3.36 -3.28
C SER A 20 7.35 -2.64 -1.95
N GLY A 21 7.36 -1.31 -1.99
CA GLY A 21 7.30 -0.47 -0.79
C GLY A 21 7.74 0.97 -1.00
N ALA A 22 8.33 1.30 -2.15
CA ALA A 22 8.55 2.69 -2.52
C ALA A 22 7.20 3.38 -2.83
N VAL A 23 7.02 4.56 -2.24
CA VAL A 23 5.87 5.43 -2.44
C VAL A 23 6.34 6.80 -2.93
N THR A 24 5.64 7.38 -3.89
CA THR A 24 5.98 8.69 -4.47
C THR A 24 4.80 9.64 -4.37
N PRO A 25 5.02 10.97 -4.32
CA PRO A 25 3.93 11.93 -4.39
C PRO A 25 3.12 11.77 -5.68
N LEU A 26 1.79 11.92 -5.59
CA LEU A 26 0.93 11.83 -6.78
C LEU A 26 1.06 13.10 -7.63
N GLU A 27 1.73 12.99 -8.78
CA GLU A 27 1.98 14.14 -9.68
C GLU A 27 0.70 14.74 -10.30
N SER A 28 -0.32 13.91 -10.50
CA SER A 28 -1.61 14.31 -11.10
C SER A 28 -2.64 14.81 -10.08
N GLN A 29 -2.19 15.20 -8.88
CA GLN A 29 -3.08 15.70 -7.85
C GLN A 29 -3.72 17.04 -8.27
N VAL A 30 -5.04 17.02 -8.47
CA VAL A 30 -5.84 18.21 -8.85
C VAL A 30 -6.65 18.80 -7.69
N GLY A 31 -6.64 18.16 -6.51
CA GLY A 31 -7.44 18.52 -5.35
C GLY A 31 -6.62 18.73 -4.07
N GLY A 32 -7.23 19.37 -3.07
CA GLY A 32 -6.56 19.93 -1.89
C GLY A 32 -6.20 18.98 -0.74
N HIS A 33 -5.96 17.69 -0.96
CA HIS A 33 -5.44 16.80 0.10
C HIS A 33 -3.91 16.78 0.06
N PRO A 34 -3.19 17.54 0.90
CA PRO A 34 -1.73 17.44 0.95
C PRO A 34 -1.31 16.03 1.40
N GLY A 35 -0.23 15.50 0.80
CA GLY A 35 0.36 14.23 1.22
C GLY A 35 -0.26 12.98 0.59
N VAL A 36 -0.96 13.09 -0.55
CA VAL A 36 -1.36 11.91 -1.32
C VAL A 36 -0.13 11.29 -1.98
N LEU A 37 0.04 10.00 -1.75
CA LEU A 37 1.11 9.19 -2.31
C LEU A 37 0.51 8.13 -3.25
N ALA A 38 1.32 7.68 -4.20
CA ALA A 38 1.05 6.52 -5.02
C ALA A 38 2.12 5.45 -4.77
N SER A 39 1.75 4.19 -4.92
CA SER A 39 2.72 3.10 -5.03
C SER A 39 3.57 3.28 -6.30
N GLU A 40 4.80 2.77 -6.30
CA GLU A 40 5.73 2.84 -7.45
C GLU A 40 5.11 2.30 -8.76
N ASP A 41 4.32 1.25 -8.66
CA ASP A 41 3.59 0.65 -9.79
C ASP A 41 2.31 1.41 -10.18
N GLY A 42 1.95 2.46 -9.45
CA GLY A 42 0.75 3.27 -9.64
C GLY A 42 -0.57 2.55 -9.32
N SER A 43 -0.53 1.33 -8.78
CA SER A 43 -1.74 0.52 -8.56
C SER A 43 -2.54 0.91 -7.32
N LEU A 44 -1.86 1.52 -6.34
CA LEU A 44 -2.45 1.94 -5.07
C LEU A 44 -2.26 3.44 -4.85
N LEU A 45 -3.30 4.04 -4.26
CA LEU A 45 -3.28 5.41 -3.75
C LEU A 45 -3.34 5.39 -2.23
N ILE A 46 -2.48 6.17 -1.61
CA ILE A 46 -2.36 6.31 -0.15
C ILE A 46 -2.65 7.76 0.17
N LYS A 47 -3.69 8.02 0.97
CA LYS A 47 -4.04 9.37 1.40
C LYS A 47 -4.14 9.47 2.92
N PRO A 48 -3.77 10.63 3.51
CA PRO A 48 -4.20 10.96 4.85
C PRO A 48 -5.73 11.00 4.87
N ALA A 49 -6.33 10.15 5.71
CA ALA A 49 -7.78 10.02 5.80
C ALA A 49 -8.27 10.53 7.15
N LEU A 50 -9.41 11.23 7.14
CA LEU A 50 -10.14 11.56 8.37
C LEU A 50 -10.91 10.33 8.87
N GLU A 51 -11.21 10.27 10.16
CA GLU A 51 -11.97 9.16 10.76
C GLU A 51 -13.31 8.91 10.04
N HIS A 52 -14.02 9.98 9.66
CA HIS A 52 -15.27 9.88 8.92
C HIS A 52 -15.10 9.28 7.52
N GLU A 53 -13.98 9.53 6.86
CA GLU A 53 -13.72 8.93 5.54
C GLU A 53 -13.48 7.42 5.66
N VAL A 54 -12.69 7.02 6.66
CA VAL A 54 -12.44 5.60 6.96
C VAL A 54 -13.76 4.91 7.29
N ALA A 55 -14.59 5.51 8.15
CA ALA A 55 -15.91 4.98 8.49
C ALA A 55 -16.82 4.85 7.26
N PHE A 56 -16.81 5.84 6.36
CA PHE A 56 -17.56 5.80 5.11
C PHE A 56 -17.13 4.62 4.22
N TYR A 57 -15.82 4.44 4.00
CA TYR A 57 -15.32 3.32 3.19
C TYR A 57 -15.60 1.96 3.82
N HIS A 58 -15.61 1.85 5.15
CA HIS A 58 -16.10 0.66 5.84
C HIS A 58 -17.60 0.44 5.62
N SER A 59 -18.44 1.47 5.75
CA SER A 59 -19.88 1.32 5.51
C SER A 59 -20.20 0.92 4.07
N LEU A 60 -19.43 1.42 3.08
CA LEU A 60 -19.62 1.08 1.68
C LEU A 60 -19.46 -0.42 1.40
N SER A 61 -18.57 -1.10 2.13
CA SER A 61 -18.31 -2.53 1.95
C SER A 61 -19.31 -3.40 2.72
N THR A 62 -19.79 -2.96 3.88
CA THR A 62 -20.66 -3.75 4.75
C THR A 62 -22.15 -3.53 4.50
N ASP A 63 -22.58 -2.31 4.19
CA ASP A 63 -24.00 -1.97 4.04
C ASP A 63 -24.48 -2.29 2.61
N PRO A 64 -25.49 -3.18 2.45
CA PRO A 64 -26.08 -3.49 1.15
C PRO A 64 -26.74 -2.29 0.47
N GLY A 65 -27.19 -1.29 1.23
CA GLY A 65 -27.80 -0.05 0.70
C GLY A 65 -26.85 0.73 -0.22
N PHE A 66 -25.54 0.58 -0.03
CA PHE A 66 -24.53 1.20 -0.89
C PHE A 66 -24.11 0.33 -2.08
N ALA A 67 -24.68 -0.86 -2.28
CA ALA A 67 -24.32 -1.74 -3.40
C ALA A 67 -24.36 -1.04 -4.79
N PRO A 68 -25.34 -0.17 -5.10
CA PRO A 68 -25.35 0.55 -6.38
C PRO A 68 -24.20 1.55 -6.56
N LEU A 69 -23.60 2.03 -5.48
CA LEU A 69 -22.54 3.04 -5.49
C LEU A 69 -21.14 2.43 -5.66
N ARG A 70 -20.95 1.17 -5.26
CA ARG A 70 -19.65 0.47 -5.26
C ARG A 70 -18.89 0.50 -6.61
N PRO A 71 -19.52 0.42 -7.79
CA PRO A 71 -18.80 0.49 -9.07
C PRO A 71 -18.18 1.86 -9.36
N PHE A 72 -18.64 2.92 -8.70
CA PHE A 72 -18.22 4.30 -8.95
C PHE A 72 -17.24 4.84 -7.90
N VAL A 73 -17.02 4.08 -6.83
CA VAL A 73 -16.12 4.46 -5.74
C VAL A 73 -14.84 3.63 -5.84
N PRO A 74 -13.65 4.23 -5.61
CA PRO A 74 -12.41 3.48 -5.55
C PRO A 74 -12.47 2.35 -4.51
N LYS A 75 -11.89 1.20 -4.85
CA LYS A 75 -11.80 0.07 -3.93
C LYS A 75 -10.94 0.43 -2.73
N PHE A 76 -11.48 0.24 -1.54
CA PHE A 76 -10.77 0.44 -0.28
C PHE A 76 -10.05 -0.84 0.15
N TYR A 77 -8.75 -0.74 0.42
CA TYR A 77 -7.91 -1.86 0.85
C TYR A 77 -7.53 -1.81 2.34
N GLY A 78 -8.04 -0.82 3.09
CA GLY A 78 -7.77 -0.67 4.52
C GLY A 78 -6.95 0.58 4.86
N THR A 79 -6.45 0.61 6.09
CA THR A 79 -5.65 1.73 6.62
C THR A 79 -4.21 1.31 6.85
N LEU A 80 -3.29 2.26 6.67
CA LEU A 80 -1.88 2.09 7.01
C LEU A 80 -1.62 2.74 8.36
N ARG A 81 -0.83 2.06 9.20
CA ARG A 81 -0.31 2.63 10.44
C ARG A 81 1.18 2.90 10.26
N LEU A 82 1.61 4.13 10.52
CA LEU A 82 3.04 4.40 10.68
C LEU A 82 3.46 3.89 12.06
N GLU A 83 3.98 2.66 12.10
CA GLU A 83 4.69 2.16 13.26
C GLU A 83 6.20 2.35 13.05
N GLY A 84 6.84 3.10 13.95
CA GLY A 84 8.28 3.42 13.91
C GLY A 84 8.55 4.93 13.94
N GLN A 85 8.57 5.54 15.13
CA GLN A 85 9.29 6.80 15.29
C GLN A 85 10.78 6.52 15.17
N VAL A 86 11.47 7.23 14.27
CA VAL A 86 12.93 7.33 14.32
C VAL A 86 13.24 8.42 15.36
N ASP A 87 13.71 8.01 16.53
CA ASP A 87 14.39 8.92 17.46
C ASP A 87 15.61 9.51 16.73
N GLU A 88 15.61 10.82 16.48
CA GLU A 88 16.71 11.54 15.81
C GLU A 88 18.02 11.51 16.63
N SER A 89 17.99 11.00 17.86
CA SER A 89 19.16 10.79 18.72
C SER A 89 19.75 9.37 18.66
N ALA A 90 19.19 8.45 17.87
CA ALA A 90 19.74 7.11 17.68
C ALA A 90 20.53 7.03 16.36
N PRO A 91 21.70 6.35 16.32
CA PRO A 91 22.41 6.14 15.06
C PRO A 91 21.48 5.41 14.09
N ALA A 92 21.36 5.98 12.89
CA ALA A 92 20.38 5.59 11.87
C ALA A 92 20.25 4.06 11.75
N PRO A 93 19.08 3.48 12.06
CA PRO A 93 18.79 2.15 11.58
C PRO A 93 18.59 2.27 10.08
N GLU A 94 19.46 1.60 9.33
CA GLU A 94 19.13 1.28 7.96
C GLU A 94 17.79 0.53 7.94
N GLN A 95 16.96 0.88 6.97
CA GLN A 95 15.79 0.14 6.47
C GLN A 95 14.43 0.60 7.02
N GLY A 96 13.69 1.26 6.12
CA GLY A 96 12.29 1.62 6.27
C GLY A 96 11.43 0.41 6.61
N GLY A 97 10.61 0.58 7.65
CA GLY A 97 9.69 -0.45 8.12
C GLY A 97 8.63 -0.79 7.08
N PRO A 98 8.12 -2.03 7.10
CA PRO A 98 7.09 -2.49 6.18
C PRO A 98 5.78 -1.72 6.44
N LEU A 99 5.18 -1.19 5.37
CA LEU A 99 3.81 -0.68 5.39
C LEU A 99 2.86 -1.88 5.61
N VAL A 100 2.33 -2.01 6.81
CA VAL A 100 1.36 -3.06 7.13
C VAL A 100 -0.03 -2.58 6.74
N VAL A 101 -0.61 -3.21 5.72
CA VAL A 101 -2.04 -3.11 5.42
C VAL A 101 -2.76 -3.99 6.44
N VAL A 102 -3.50 -3.36 7.37
CA VAL A 102 -4.31 -4.11 8.34
C VAL A 102 -5.63 -4.46 7.65
N ASP A 103 -5.71 -5.68 7.10
CA ASP A 103 -6.99 -6.30 6.73
C ASP A 103 -7.75 -6.64 8.02
N THR A 104 -8.86 -5.94 8.28
CA THR A 104 -9.77 -6.31 9.37
C THR A 104 -10.56 -7.55 8.94
N VAL A 105 -10.08 -8.73 9.34
CA VAL A 105 -10.89 -9.95 9.42
C VAL A 105 -12.07 -9.70 10.37
N PRO A 106 -13.33 -9.95 9.95
CA PRO A 106 -14.44 -9.96 10.90
C PRO A 106 -14.32 -11.24 11.72
N ASP A 107 -13.92 -11.10 12.99
CA ASP A 107 -14.12 -12.14 14.00
C ASP A 107 -15.62 -12.41 14.11
N GLY A 108 -16.02 -13.61 13.70
CA GLY A 108 -17.35 -14.13 13.94
C GLY A 108 -17.55 -14.50 15.41
N GLU A 109 -18.80 -14.84 15.72
CA GLU A 109 -19.25 -15.49 16.95
C GLU A 109 -19.49 -14.56 18.16
N LYS A 110 -20.75 -14.15 18.33
CA LYS A 110 -21.44 -14.30 19.62
C LYS A 110 -22.90 -14.70 19.37
N ASP A 111 -23.17 -15.98 19.60
CA ASP A 111 -24.47 -16.48 20.01
C ASP A 111 -25.08 -15.60 21.11
N GLU A 112 -26.33 -15.18 20.93
CA GLU A 112 -27.20 -14.92 22.09
C GLU A 112 -28.62 -15.37 21.74
N CYS A 113 -28.96 -16.56 22.25
CA CYS A 113 -30.32 -17.02 22.38
C CYS A 113 -31.01 -16.23 23.49
N ASN A 114 -32.06 -15.47 23.16
CA ASN A 114 -33.26 -15.38 23.99
C ASN A 114 -34.48 -14.96 23.17
#